data_AF-A0A934AMI1-F1
#
_entry.id   AF-A0A934AMI1-F1
#
_cell.length_a   1.000
_cell.length_b   1.000
_cell.length_c   1.000
_cell.angle_alpha   90.00
_cell.angle_beta   90.00
_cell.angle_gamma   90.00
#
_symmetry.space_group_name_H-M   'P 1'
#
loop_
_entity.id
_entity.type
_entity.pdbx_description
1 polymer ?
#
loop_
_entity_poly.entity_id
_entity_poly.type
_entity_poly.pdbx_seq_one_letter_code
_entity_poly.pdbx_strand_id
1 'polypeptide(L)' 'DVERKVEHYSTAAAQQMFQSGKRSNWWDAVLRAGWAFVRTYVLRLGVLDGSAGWNIARMNARTTYLKYRKLEALRSAPR' A
#
# COMPACT_ATOMS: atom_id res chain seq x y z
N ASP A 1 -12.62 -8.74 12.43
CA ASP A 1 -12.53 -9.44 11.12
C ASP A 1 -11.80 -8.68 10.01
N VAL A 2 -11.93 -7.35 9.90
CA VAL A 2 -11.30 -6.55 8.83
C VAL A 2 -9.76 -6.56 8.90
N GLU A 3 -9.17 -6.42 10.10
CA GLU A 3 -7.70 -6.39 10.26
C GLU A 3 -7.04 -7.70 9.78
N ARG A 4 -7.63 -8.86 10.11
CA ARG A 4 -7.17 -10.18 9.64
C ARG A 4 -7.19 -10.29 8.12
N LYS A 5 -8.23 -9.78 7.47
CA LYS A 5 -8.30 -9.76 5.99
C LYS A 5 -7.20 -8.89 5.41
N VAL A 6 -7.04 -7.67 5.93
CA VAL A 6 -6.00 -6.74 5.50
C VAL A 6 -4.62 -7.38 5.68
N GLU A 7 -4.36 -8.08 6.78
CA GLU A 7 -3.12 -8.81 6.98
C GLU A 7 -2.90 -9.89 5.93
N HIS A 8 -3.87 -10.77 5.73
CA HIS A 8 -3.74 -11.88 4.79
C HIS A 8 -3.49 -11.38 3.36
N TYR A 9 -4.28 -10.42 2.88
CA TYR A 9 -4.12 -9.84 1.55
C TYR A 9 -2.82 -9.05 1.39
N SER A 10 -2.42 -8.27 2.40
CA SER A 10 -1.16 -7.53 2.33
C SER A 10 0.06 -8.44 2.39
N THR A 11 -0.01 -9.56 3.11
CA THR A 11 1.05 -10.58 3.13
C THR A 11 1.14 -11.31 1.79
N ALA A 12 0.02 -11.77 1.22
CA ALA A 12 -0.01 -12.41 -0.09
C ALA A 12 0.52 -11.47 -1.20
N ALA A 13 0.11 -10.20 -1.17
CA ALA A 13 0.60 -9.19 -2.11
C ALA A 13 2.11 -8.94 -1.92
N ALA A 14 2.61 -8.89 -0.68
CA ALA A 14 4.03 -8.73 -0.41
C ALA A 14 4.85 -9.93 -0.89
N GLN A 15 4.38 -11.16 -0.67
CA GLN A 15 5.01 -12.38 -1.18
C GLN A 15 5.04 -12.41 -2.71
N GLN A 16 3.93 -12.08 -3.37
CA GLN A 16 3.88 -12.02 -4.83
C GLN A 16 4.85 -10.98 -5.39
N MET A 17 4.96 -9.81 -4.74
CA MET A 17 5.92 -8.78 -5.10
C MET A 17 7.37 -9.25 -4.90
N PHE A 18 7.62 -9.98 -3.82
CA PHE A 18 8.93 -10.56 -3.53
C PHE A 18 9.34 -11.61 -4.56
N GLN A 19 8.42 -12.53 -4.90
CA GLN A 19 8.60 -13.52 -5.96
C GLN A 19 8.80 -12.87 -7.33
N SER A 20 8.16 -11.73 -7.58
CA SER A 20 8.35 -10.93 -8.81
C SER A 20 9.67 -10.14 -8.83
N GLY A 21 10.56 -10.32 -7.84
CA GLY A 21 11.84 -9.62 -7.76
C GLY A 21 11.72 -8.12 -7.46
N LYS A 22 10.54 -7.62 -7.07
CA LYS A 22 10.38 -6.20 -6.76
C LYS A 22 11.15 -5.84 -5.50
N ARG A 23 11.83 -4.70 -5.57
CA ARG A 23 12.54 -4.10 -4.44
C ARG A 23 11.75 -2.89 -3.96
N SER A 24 11.70 -2.74 -2.65
CA SER A 24 11.18 -1.55 -2.00
C SER A 24 12.03 -1.30 -0.78
N ASN A 25 12.41 -0.03 -0.60
CA ASN A 25 12.97 0.48 0.65
C ASN A 25 11.89 1.29 1.38
N TRP A 26 12.12 1.67 2.63
CA TRP A 26 11.20 2.52 3.40
C TRP A 26 10.75 3.78 2.64
N TRP A 27 11.70 4.48 1.99
CA TRP A 27 11.40 5.67 1.18
C TRP A 27 10.50 5.36 -0.03
N ASP A 28 10.71 4.23 -0.71
CA ASP A 28 9.84 3.79 -1.82
C ASP A 28 8.41 3.53 -1.34
N ALA A 29 8.25 2.95 -0.15
CA ALA A 29 6.94 2.67 0.41
C ALA A 29 6.16 3.97 0.65
N VAL A 30 6.81 5.00 1.20
CA VAL A 30 6.22 6.33 1.45
C VAL A 30 5.89 7.02 0.13
N LEU A 31 6.83 7.08 -0.82
CA LEU A 31 6.61 7.73 -2.12
C LEU A 31 5.46 7.06 -2.89
N ARG A 32 5.40 5.74 -2.90
CA ARG A 32 4.33 5.00 -3.60
C ARG A 32 2.98 5.13 -2.90
N ALA A 33 2.96 5.17 -1.56
CA ALA A 33 1.74 5.43 -0.80
C ALA A 33 1.21 6.85 -1.05
N GLY A 34 2.10 7.85 -1.04
CA GLY A 34 1.77 9.24 -1.38
C GLY A 34 1.26 9.38 -2.81
N TRP A 35 1.93 8.75 -3.78
CA TRP A 35 1.45 8.72 -5.17
C TRP A 35 0.09 8.03 -5.30
N ALA A 36 -0.14 6.93 -4.59
CA ALA A 36 -1.43 6.25 -4.58
C ALA A 36 -2.53 7.12 -3.96
N PHE A 37 -2.21 7.89 -2.93
CA PHE A 37 -3.11 8.89 -2.35
C PHE A 37 -3.48 9.95 -3.37
N VAL A 38 -2.49 10.65 -3.93
CA VAL A 38 -2.69 11.74 -4.91
C VAL A 38 -3.45 11.23 -6.13
N ARG A 39 -3.08 10.06 -6.66
CA ARG A 39 -3.79 9.43 -7.76
C ARG A 39 -5.26 9.11 -7.42
N THR A 40 -5.52 8.59 -6.22
CA THR A 40 -6.90 8.23 -5.84
C THR A 40 -7.74 9.47 -5.54
N TYR A 41 -7.14 10.48 -4.91
CA TYR A 41 -7.83 11.70 -4.53
C TYR A 41 -8.06 12.62 -5.74
N VAL A 42 -7.02 12.88 -6.54
CA VAL A 42 -7.06 13.83 -7.66
C VAL A 42 -7.53 13.16 -8.96
N LEU A 43 -6.89 12.07 -9.39
CA LEU A 43 -7.18 11.46 -10.70
C LEU A 43 -8.47 10.63 -10.71
N ARG A 44 -8.93 10.18 -9.55
CA ARG A 44 -10.18 9.41 -9.41
C ARG A 44 -11.36 10.26 -8.98
N LEU A 45 -11.25 11.59 -9.10
CA LEU A 45 -12.31 12.53 -8.74
C LEU A 45 -12.73 12.40 -7.27
N GLY A 46 -11.90 11.84 -6.40
CA GLY A 46 -12.19 11.75 -4.96
C GLY A 46 -12.33 13.11 -4.28
N VAL A 47 -11.83 14.19 -4.90
CA VAL A 47 -12.14 15.56 -4.51
C VAL A 47 -13.65 15.87 -4.61
N LEU A 48 -14.35 15.33 -5.61
CA LEU A 48 -15.80 15.53 -5.78
C LEU A 48 -16.61 14.77 -4.73
N ASP A 49 -16.09 13.64 -4.25
CA ASP A 49 -16.69 12.85 -3.17
C ASP A 49 -16.41 13.44 -1.77
N GLY A 50 -15.64 14.53 -1.67
CA GLY A 50 -15.31 15.23 -0.43
C GLY A 50 -14.68 14.31 0.63
N SER A 51 -15.38 14.12 1.75
CA SER A 51 -14.91 13.32 2.89
C SER A 51 -14.81 11.82 2.58
N ALA A 52 -15.68 11.30 1.72
CA ALA A 52 -15.66 9.90 1.30
C ALA A 52 -14.42 9.62 0.43
N GLY A 53 -14.15 10.48 -0.55
CA GLY A 53 -12.97 10.37 -1.40
C GLY A 53 -11.66 10.53 -0.62
N TRP A 54 -11.63 11.40 0.40
CA TRP A 54 -10.51 11.50 1.33
C TRP A 54 -10.24 10.19 2.08
N ASN A 55 -11.29 9.59 2.65
CA ASN A 55 -11.16 8.32 3.38
C ASN A 55 -10.70 7.17 2.47
N ILE A 56 -11.24 7.10 1.24
CA ILE A 56 -10.84 6.09 0.25
C ILE A 56 -9.37 6.27 -0.12
N ALA A 57 -8.94 7.51 -0.43
CA ALA A 57 -7.55 7.79 -0.77
C ALA A 57 -6.60 7.42 0.38
N ARG A 58 -6.98 7.74 1.63
CA ARG A 58 -6.22 7.38 2.83
C ARG A 58 -6.13 5.85 3.03
N MET A 59 -7.23 5.12 2.87
CA MET A 59 -7.23 3.66 2.96
C MET A 59 -6.34 3.01 1.89
N ASN A 60 -6.39 3.56 0.66
CA ASN A 60 -5.60 3.05 -0.45
C ASN A 60 -4.10 3.30 -0.24
N ALA A 61 -3.75 4.48 0.28
CA ALA A 61 -2.39 4.82 0.69
C ALA A 61 -1.88 3.91 1.81
N ARG A 62 -2.68 3.69 2.86
CA ARG A 62 -2.33 2.79 3.99
C ARG A 62 -2.07 1.38 3.50
N THR A 63 -2.96 0.83 2.67
CA THR A 63 -2.81 -0.53 2.11
C THR A 63 -1.54 -0.63 1.26
N THR A 64 -1.25 0.39 0.45
CA THR A 64 -0.03 0.46 -0.35
C THR A 64 1.22 0.51 0.54
N TYR A 65 1.23 1.35 1.56
CA TYR A 65 2.33 1.43 2.51
C TYR A 65 2.59 0.09 3.21
N LEU A 66 1.53 -0.55 3.73
CA LEU A 66 1.65 -1.83 4.44
C LEU A 66 2.21 -2.94 3.56
N LYS A 67 1.76 -3.06 2.30
CA LYS A 67 2.30 -4.10 1.40
C LYS A 67 3.79 -3.90 1.12
N TYR A 68 4.24 -2.65 0.94
CA TYR A 68 5.64 -2.34 0.63
C TYR A 68 6.54 -2.47 1.87
N ARG A 69 6.04 -2.16 3.06
CA ARG A 69 6.73 -2.46 4.33
C ARG A 69 6.88 -3.95 4.58
N LYS A 70 5.83 -4.74 4.31
CA LYS A 70 5.91 -6.21 4.38
C LYS A 70 6.89 -6.79 3.36
N LEU A 71 6.93 -6.22 2.15
CA LEU A 71 7.92 -6.60 1.14
C LEU A 71 9.36 -6.31 1.60
N GLU A 72 9.59 -5.15 2.20
CA GLU A 72 10.88 -4.80 2.80
C GLU A 72 11.25 -5.80 3.91
N ALA A 73 10.31 -6.11 4.82
CA ALA A 73 10.53 -7.08 5.90
C ALA A 73 10.85 -8.50 5.37
N LEU A 74 10.14 -8.99 4.35
CA LEU A 74 10.40 -10.29 3.72
C LEU A 74 11.80 -10.37 3.09
N ARG A 75 12.33 -9.24 2.62
CA ARG A 75 13.67 -9.17 2.03
C ARG A 75 14.77 -9.00 3.09
N SER A 76 14.47 -8.34 4.20
CA SER A 76 15.40 -8.15 5.33
C SER A 76 15.45 -9.34 6.28
N ALA A 77 14.48 -10.26 6.22
CA ALA A 77 14.55 -11.51 6.95
C ALA A 77 15.79 -12.31 6.51
N PRO A 78 16.66 -12.74 7.44
CA PRO A 78 17.79 -13.59 7.10
C PRO A 78 17.25 -14.88 6.45
N ARG A 79 17.85 -15.26 5.31
CA ARG A 79 17.48 -16.46 4.56
C ARG A 79 17.72 -17.73 5.36
#